data_AF-S4RQA6-F1
#
_entry.id   AF-S4RQA6-F1
#
_cell.length_a   1.000
_cell.length_b   1.000
_cell.length_c   1.000
_cell.angle_alpha   90.00
_cell.angle_beta   90.00
_cell.angle_gamma   90.00
#
_symmetry.space_group_name_H-M   'P 1'
#
loop_
_entity.id
_entity.type
_entity.pdbx_description
1 polymer ?
#
loop_
_entity_poly.entity_id
_entity_poly.type
_entity_poly.pdbx_seq_one_letter_code
_entity_poly.pdbx_strand_id
1 'polypeptide(L)'
;ICDCYSIVRNEVARRDVEPCSLVCLREQLMDDEVRDYIRNNLHSQSKMDDPAIRWQISLYKDLPGKAEDCSDPDKTVDRVAEIAAVLYHLEMVEHPHRSKKAVWHKLLSKQRKRAVVACFRMAPLYNLPRHRAINLFLDAYKKHWIETEENAYEDKLIDDIAKSIDDDEEEKESEDTEVETHPDPLHQLILYFSRTALTEKSKLEEKNPHRFMISIMRKSCQVTQRLRERAGAVPSQKNKYTHVKEKEMEKQKLQYQQSRLHERGAAEMVLQMLGASKGVKSPMVRSTLKLGIAVLNGGNCTVQNKMLDYLKDKKDSTFFQSVAGLMQICSVLDLNAFERQNKAEGLGMVTEEGSVNLYLYKSDKVMQDDSFTCDLFRFLQLLCEGHNSDFQDYLRT
;
A
#
# COMPACT_ATOMS: atom_id res chain seq x y z
N ILE A 1 -14.20 20.13 -22.40
CA ILE A 1 -13.89 21.29 -21.53
C ILE A 1 -12.80 22.17 -22.17
N CYS A 2 -11.68 21.63 -22.67
CA CYS A 2 -10.65 22.42 -23.37
C CYS A 2 -11.05 22.98 -24.76
N ASP A 3 -11.97 22.32 -25.48
CA ASP A 3 -12.40 22.82 -26.82
C ASP A 3 -13.39 23.98 -26.75
N CYS A 4 -14.24 24.05 -25.71
CA CYS A 4 -15.13 25.20 -25.50
C CYS A 4 -14.36 26.48 -25.12
N TYR A 5 -13.27 26.34 -24.37
CA TYR A 5 -12.42 27.46 -23.94
C TYR A 5 -11.68 28.11 -25.13
N SER A 6 -11.31 27.30 -26.13
CA SER A 6 -10.58 27.76 -27.32
C SER A 6 -11.47 28.53 -28.31
N ILE A 7 -12.76 28.20 -28.36
CA ILE A 7 -13.75 28.90 -29.19
C ILE A 7 -14.10 30.25 -28.56
N VAL A 8 -14.36 30.30 -27.25
CA VAL A 8 -14.63 31.54 -26.52
C VAL A 8 -13.44 32.51 -26.59
N ARG A 9 -12.21 32.01 -26.48
CA ARG A 9 -11.00 32.83 -26.56
C ARG A 9 -10.76 33.43 -27.96
N ASN A 10 -11.11 32.72 -29.03
CA ASN A 10 -10.93 33.20 -30.41
C ASN A 10 -12.02 34.20 -30.85
N GLU A 11 -13.24 34.08 -30.32
CA GLU A 11 -14.30 35.07 -30.57
C GLU A 11 -14.08 36.39 -29.78
N VAL A 12 -13.51 36.31 -28.57
CA VAL A 12 -13.25 37.48 -27.71
C VAL A 12 -12.09 38.36 -28.22
N ALA A 13 -11.10 37.78 -28.90
CA ALA A 13 -10.00 38.55 -29.50
C ALA A 13 -10.42 39.39 -30.73
N ARG A 14 -11.64 39.23 -31.26
CA ARG A 14 -12.14 39.92 -32.46
C ARG A 14 -13.11 41.07 -32.16
N ARG A 15 -13.41 41.37 -30.90
CA ARG A 15 -14.42 42.36 -30.51
C ARG A 15 -13.87 43.30 -29.43
N ASP A 16 -13.64 44.56 -29.81
CA ASP A 16 -13.13 45.64 -28.95
C ASP A 16 -14.13 46.16 -27.90
N VAL A 17 -15.06 45.35 -27.36
CA VAL A 17 -15.94 45.80 -26.26
C VAL A 17 -16.33 44.66 -25.28
N GLU A 18 -15.62 44.68 -24.14
CA GLU A 18 -16.07 44.50 -22.74
C GLU A 18 -16.78 43.20 -22.25
N PRO A 19 -16.00 42.12 -22.05
CA PRO A 19 -16.06 41.33 -20.81
C PRO A 19 -14.93 41.70 -19.84
N CYS A 20 -13.87 42.33 -20.36
CA CYS A 20 -12.74 42.82 -19.57
C CYS A 20 -13.14 43.94 -18.59
N SER A 21 -14.20 44.73 -18.86
CA SER A 21 -14.57 45.83 -17.96
C SER A 21 -15.14 45.35 -16.64
N LEU A 22 -15.95 44.28 -16.59
CA LEU A 22 -16.51 43.76 -15.33
C LEU A 22 -15.45 43.10 -14.44
N VAL A 23 -14.46 42.43 -15.04
CA VAL A 23 -13.30 41.88 -14.31
C VAL A 23 -12.42 43.02 -13.78
N CYS A 24 -12.13 44.03 -14.60
CA CYS A 24 -11.40 45.23 -14.18
C CYS A 24 -12.16 46.08 -13.14
N LEU A 25 -13.51 46.13 -13.21
CA LEU A 25 -14.33 46.82 -12.21
C LEU A 25 -14.23 46.13 -10.84
N ARG A 26 -14.19 44.80 -10.79
CA ARG A 26 -14.05 44.05 -9.54
C ARG A 26 -12.65 44.16 -8.90
N GLU A 27 -11.61 44.42 -9.69
CA GLU A 27 -10.30 44.79 -9.14
C GLU A 27 -10.32 46.15 -8.42
N GLN A 28 -11.32 47.01 -8.68
CA GLN A 28 -11.36 48.40 -8.22
C GLN A 28 -12.54 48.76 -7.30
N LEU A 29 -13.59 47.93 -7.23
CA LEU A 29 -14.87 48.26 -6.58
C LEU A 29 -15.34 47.17 -5.59
N MET A 30 -16.08 47.59 -4.57
CA MET A 30 -16.68 46.69 -3.57
C MET A 30 -17.90 45.95 -4.13
N ASP A 31 -18.28 44.80 -3.56
CA ASP A 31 -19.36 43.93 -4.07
C ASP A 31 -20.71 44.67 -4.28
N ASP A 32 -21.00 45.70 -3.47
CA ASP A 32 -22.21 46.52 -3.60
C ASP A 32 -22.15 47.50 -4.79
N GLU A 33 -20.97 48.05 -5.08
CA GLU A 33 -20.74 48.97 -6.21
C GLU A 33 -20.82 48.23 -7.55
N VAL A 34 -20.39 46.96 -7.58
CA VAL A 34 -20.55 46.07 -8.76
C VAL A 34 -22.02 45.75 -9.01
N ARG A 35 -22.80 45.48 -7.95
CA ARG A 35 -24.26 45.26 -8.06
C ARG A 35 -24.98 46.50 -8.57
N ASP A 36 -24.63 47.68 -8.06
CA ASP A 36 -25.21 48.95 -8.51
C ASP A 36 -24.83 49.30 -9.95
N TYR A 37 -23.60 48.99 -10.37
CA TYR A 37 -23.19 49.14 -11.76
C TYR A 37 -23.97 48.23 -12.71
N ILE A 38 -24.18 46.97 -12.34
CA ILE A 38 -24.98 46.01 -13.12
C ILE A 38 -26.45 46.44 -13.15
N ARG A 39 -27.01 46.89 -12.02
CA ARG A 39 -28.40 47.38 -11.92
C ARG A 39 -28.63 48.61 -12.81
N ASN A 40 -27.70 49.55 -12.85
CA ASN A 40 -27.79 50.75 -13.70
C ASN A 40 -27.64 50.44 -15.21
N ASN A 41 -26.93 49.37 -15.56
CA ASN A 41 -26.72 48.98 -16.97
C ASN A 41 -27.69 47.92 -17.49
N LEU A 42 -28.53 47.32 -16.64
CA LEU A 42 -29.51 46.30 -17.04
C LEU A 42 -30.46 46.80 -18.14
N HIS A 43 -30.85 48.09 -18.10
CA HIS A 43 -31.73 48.72 -19.08
C HIS A 43 -31.09 48.91 -20.46
N SER A 44 -29.76 48.91 -20.55
CA SER A 44 -29.03 49.05 -21.81
C SER A 44 -28.95 47.74 -22.61
N GLN A 45 -29.21 46.58 -21.99
CA GLN A 45 -29.21 45.28 -22.69
C GLN A 45 -30.29 45.18 -23.78
N SER A 46 -31.40 45.89 -23.63
CA SER A 46 -32.49 45.91 -24.64
C SER A 46 -32.07 46.51 -25.99
N LYS A 47 -30.93 47.22 -26.08
CA LYS A 47 -30.49 47.91 -27.30
C LYS A 47 -29.35 47.21 -28.04
N MET A 48 -28.88 46.06 -27.57
CA MET A 48 -27.79 45.31 -28.22
C MET A 48 -28.34 44.18 -29.11
N ASP A 49 -28.85 44.54 -30.28
CA ASP A 49 -29.15 43.59 -31.37
C ASP A 49 -27.87 43.25 -32.16
N ASP A 50 -26.86 42.68 -31.50
CA ASP A 50 -25.67 42.15 -32.19
C ASP A 50 -25.94 40.70 -32.63
N PRO A 51 -25.90 40.39 -33.95
CA PRO A 51 -26.20 39.06 -34.48
C PRO A 51 -25.39 37.92 -33.85
N ALA A 52 -24.17 38.16 -33.34
CA ALA A 52 -23.35 37.09 -32.78
C ALA A 52 -23.64 36.77 -31.31
N ILE A 53 -24.46 37.54 -30.59
CA ILE A 53 -24.84 37.27 -29.19
C ILE A 53 -26.20 36.55 -29.13
N ARG A 54 -26.92 36.51 -30.26
CA ARG A 54 -28.27 35.93 -30.40
C ARG A 54 -28.33 34.44 -30.04
N TRP A 55 -27.27 33.69 -30.32
CA TRP A 55 -27.20 32.26 -30.00
C TRP A 55 -26.98 32.00 -28.50
N GLN A 56 -26.21 32.84 -27.80
CA GLN A 56 -26.05 32.76 -26.34
C GLN A 56 -27.39 33.00 -25.62
N ILE A 57 -28.16 34.01 -26.05
CA ILE A 57 -29.48 34.31 -25.49
C ILE A 57 -30.46 33.15 -25.72
N SER A 58 -30.38 32.47 -26.87
CA SER A 58 -31.17 31.26 -27.15
C SER A 58 -30.77 30.08 -26.25
N LEU A 59 -29.46 29.90 -26.02
CA LEU A 59 -28.92 28.79 -25.22
C LEU A 59 -29.29 28.88 -23.74
N TYR A 60 -29.33 30.11 -23.19
CA TYR A 60 -29.76 30.34 -21.80
C TYR A 60 -31.28 30.30 -21.61
N LYS A 61 -32.08 30.53 -22.67
CA LYS A 61 -33.54 30.37 -22.65
C LYS A 61 -33.98 28.90 -22.57
N ASP A 62 -33.19 27.99 -23.15
CA ASP A 62 -33.56 26.58 -23.28
C ASP A 62 -33.02 25.68 -22.14
N LEU A 63 -32.40 26.25 -21.09
CA LEU A 63 -32.02 25.47 -19.90
C LEU A 63 -33.27 25.12 -19.07
N PRO A 64 -33.56 23.83 -18.83
CA PRO A 64 -34.74 23.42 -18.08
C PRO A 64 -34.61 23.84 -16.61
N GLY A 65 -35.56 24.65 -16.14
CA GLY A 65 -35.68 25.08 -14.72
C GLY A 65 -35.59 26.58 -14.44
N LYS A 66 -35.55 27.47 -15.45
CA LYS A 66 -35.39 28.93 -15.24
C LYS A 66 -36.39 29.85 -15.94
N ALA A 67 -37.46 29.33 -16.53
CA ALA A 67 -38.47 30.16 -17.21
C ALA A 67 -39.38 30.97 -16.26
N GLU A 68 -39.43 30.65 -14.96
CA GLU A 68 -40.35 31.30 -14.00
C GLU A 68 -39.72 32.44 -13.17
N ASP A 69 -38.42 32.69 -13.25
CA ASP A 69 -37.71 33.70 -12.43
C ASP A 69 -37.12 34.88 -13.22
N CYS A 70 -37.43 35.00 -14.52
CA CYS A 70 -36.84 36.01 -15.42
C CYS A 70 -37.48 37.41 -15.30
N SER A 71 -38.44 37.60 -14.39
CA SER A 71 -39.21 38.85 -14.26
C SER A 71 -38.67 39.79 -13.18
N ASP A 72 -37.73 39.34 -12.34
CA ASP A 72 -37.23 40.12 -11.21
C ASP A 72 -35.79 40.63 -11.50
N PRO A 73 -35.60 41.95 -11.67
CA PRO A 73 -34.29 42.52 -12.06
C PRO A 73 -33.21 42.27 -11.01
N ASP A 74 -33.54 42.26 -9.71
CA ASP A 74 -32.56 42.07 -8.64
C ASP A 74 -31.98 40.64 -8.62
N LYS A 75 -32.80 39.60 -8.88
CA LYS A 75 -32.32 38.22 -8.99
C LYS A 75 -31.39 38.02 -10.21
N THR A 76 -31.58 38.82 -11.25
CA THR A 76 -30.75 38.78 -12.46
C THR A 76 -29.40 39.45 -12.18
N VAL A 77 -29.39 40.57 -11.46
CA VAL A 77 -28.17 41.24 -10.98
C VAL A 77 -27.34 40.31 -10.11
N ASP A 78 -27.97 39.61 -9.15
CA ASP A 78 -27.27 38.67 -8.27
C ASP A 78 -26.61 37.52 -9.05
N ARG A 79 -27.30 36.93 -10.03
CA ARG A 79 -26.74 35.86 -10.87
C ARG A 79 -25.55 36.34 -11.70
N VAL A 80 -25.64 37.55 -12.26
CA VAL A 80 -24.54 38.12 -13.05
C VAL A 80 -23.35 38.45 -12.14
N ALA A 81 -23.59 38.93 -10.92
CA ALA A 81 -22.56 39.18 -9.93
C ALA A 81 -21.87 37.87 -9.46
N GLU A 82 -22.63 36.78 -9.26
CA GLU A 82 -22.09 35.46 -8.95
C GLU A 82 -21.22 34.89 -10.08
N ILE A 83 -21.69 34.98 -11.33
CA ILE A 83 -20.91 34.53 -12.49
C ILE A 83 -19.63 35.36 -12.63
N ALA A 84 -19.71 36.68 -12.45
CA ALA A 84 -18.54 37.56 -12.45
C ALA A 84 -17.56 37.21 -11.32
N ALA A 85 -18.06 36.82 -10.13
CA ALA A 85 -17.24 36.35 -9.03
C ALA A 85 -16.47 35.07 -9.36
N VAL A 86 -17.16 34.09 -9.94
CA VAL A 86 -16.57 32.82 -10.34
C VAL A 86 -15.49 33.05 -11.40
N LEU A 87 -15.76 33.91 -12.40
CA LEU A 87 -14.79 34.25 -13.43
C LEU A 87 -13.55 34.95 -12.87
N TYR A 88 -13.74 35.91 -11.96
CA TYR A 88 -12.62 36.59 -11.28
C TYR A 88 -11.75 35.60 -10.48
N HIS A 89 -12.36 34.70 -9.72
CA HIS A 89 -11.61 33.70 -8.96
C HIS A 89 -10.92 32.67 -9.86
N LEU A 90 -11.53 32.28 -10.98
CA LEU A 90 -10.88 31.44 -11.98
C LEU A 90 -9.64 32.13 -12.55
N GLU A 91 -9.75 33.42 -12.85
CA GLU A 91 -8.64 34.21 -13.37
C GLU A 91 -7.52 34.38 -12.33
N MET A 92 -7.85 34.57 -11.05
CA MET A 92 -6.86 34.58 -9.97
C MET A 92 -6.14 33.24 -9.79
N VAL A 93 -6.80 32.12 -10.05
CA VAL A 93 -6.21 30.76 -9.95
C VAL A 93 -5.34 30.44 -11.16
N GLU A 94 -5.76 30.80 -12.37
CA GLU A 94 -4.95 30.62 -13.58
C GLU A 94 -3.78 31.62 -13.67
N HIS A 95 -3.97 32.83 -13.14
CA HIS A 95 -3.00 33.93 -13.19
C HIS A 95 -2.82 34.58 -11.81
N PRO A 96 -2.28 33.85 -10.80
CA PRO A 96 -1.99 34.43 -9.50
C PRO A 96 -1.11 35.66 -9.71
N HIS A 97 -1.50 36.79 -9.12
CA HIS A 97 -0.82 38.08 -9.29
C HIS A 97 0.69 37.86 -9.22
N ARG A 98 1.33 37.93 -10.41
CA ARG A 98 2.78 37.87 -10.53
C ARG A 98 3.30 39.16 -9.93
N SER A 99 3.43 39.18 -8.61
CA SER A 99 4.27 40.17 -7.94
C SER A 99 5.61 40.10 -8.66
N LYS A 100 5.95 41.22 -9.31
CA LYS A 100 7.08 41.37 -10.23
C LYS A 100 8.40 41.27 -9.45
N LYS A 101 8.74 40.07 -9.01
CA LYS A 101 10.12 39.65 -8.82
C LYS A 101 10.25 38.36 -9.60
N ALA A 102 11.12 38.38 -10.61
CA ALA A 102 11.71 37.15 -11.12
C ALA A 102 12.50 36.52 -9.95
N VAL A 103 11.79 35.81 -9.09
CA VAL A 103 12.39 34.97 -8.07
C VAL A 103 13.00 33.84 -8.86
N TRP A 104 14.32 33.90 -9.08
CA TRP A 104 15.08 32.77 -9.58
C TRP A 104 14.69 31.56 -8.74
N HIS A 105 13.90 30.65 -9.31
CA HIS A 105 13.55 29.42 -8.62
C HIS A 105 14.87 28.69 -8.36
N LYS A 106 15.22 28.48 -7.09
CA LYS A 106 16.41 27.71 -6.71
C LYS A 106 16.19 26.27 -7.16
N LEU A 107 16.73 25.91 -8.32
CA LEU A 107 16.65 24.57 -8.90
C LEU A 107 17.46 23.53 -8.12
N LEU A 108 18.46 23.97 -7.33
CA LEU A 108 19.31 23.08 -6.54
C LEU A 108 19.46 23.56 -5.10
N SER A 109 19.26 22.64 -4.16
CA SER A 109 19.50 22.89 -2.73
C SER A 109 20.99 23.11 -2.46
N LYS A 110 21.32 23.91 -1.43
CA LYS A 110 22.70 24.16 -0.99
C LYS A 110 23.43 22.86 -0.64
N GLN A 111 22.71 21.90 -0.06
CA GLN A 111 23.23 20.57 0.28
C GLN A 111 23.57 19.75 -0.95
N ARG A 112 22.70 19.69 -1.97
CA ARG A 112 23.03 19.03 -3.25
C ARG A 112 24.27 19.64 -3.91
N LYS A 113 24.41 20.97 -3.89
CA LYS A 113 25.62 21.64 -4.40
C LYS A 113 26.88 21.21 -3.64
N ARG A 114 26.82 21.12 -2.30
CA ARG A 114 27.92 20.65 -1.47
C ARG A 114 28.26 19.18 -1.73
N ALA A 115 27.26 18.32 -1.83
CA ALA A 115 27.44 16.89 -2.14
C ALA A 115 28.13 16.70 -3.49
N VAL A 116 27.73 17.42 -4.53
CA VAL A 116 28.39 17.38 -5.86
C VAL A 116 29.86 17.79 -5.76
N VAL A 117 30.17 18.85 -5.00
CA VAL A 117 31.57 19.27 -4.78
C VAL A 117 32.34 18.24 -3.95
N ALA A 118 31.71 17.57 -2.99
CA ALA A 118 32.32 16.48 -2.22
C ALA A 118 32.60 15.24 -3.10
N CYS A 119 31.74 14.91 -4.06
CA CYS A 119 31.96 13.82 -5.03
C CYS A 119 33.27 14.01 -5.81
N PHE A 120 33.60 15.25 -6.21
CA PHE A 120 34.86 15.55 -6.88
C PHE A 120 36.10 15.38 -5.97
N ARG A 121 35.93 15.38 -4.65
CA ARG A 121 37.00 15.19 -3.67
C ARG A 121 37.12 13.74 -3.17
N MET A 122 36.33 12.81 -3.71
CA MET A 122 36.36 11.43 -3.24
C MET A 122 37.67 10.74 -3.58
N ALA A 123 38.14 9.92 -2.64
CA ALA A 123 39.32 9.09 -2.84
C ALA A 123 38.97 7.87 -3.71
N PRO A 124 39.77 7.57 -4.75
CA PRO A 124 39.60 6.36 -5.53
C PRO A 124 39.96 5.12 -4.70
N LEU A 125 39.43 3.96 -5.08
CA LEU A 125 39.54 2.72 -4.30
C LEU A 125 41.00 2.33 -3.99
N TYR A 126 41.92 2.55 -4.92
CA TYR A 126 43.34 2.22 -4.76
C TYR A 126 44.06 3.08 -3.71
N ASN A 127 43.49 4.24 -3.34
CA ASN A 127 44.08 5.15 -2.36
C ASN A 127 43.44 5.01 -0.97
N LEU A 128 42.58 4.02 -0.76
CA LEU A 128 41.95 3.76 0.53
C LEU A 128 42.82 2.84 1.41
N PRO A 129 42.82 3.04 2.75
CA PRO A 129 43.44 2.09 3.67
C PRO A 129 42.84 0.68 3.51
N ARG A 130 43.70 -0.34 3.50
CA ARG A 130 43.32 -1.73 3.24
C ARG A 130 42.17 -2.23 4.13
N HIS A 131 42.20 -1.93 5.43
CA HIS A 131 41.15 -2.34 6.36
C HIS A 131 39.79 -1.71 6.02
N ARG A 132 39.76 -0.46 5.54
CA ARG A 132 38.53 0.24 5.14
C ARG A 132 37.97 -0.35 3.84
N ALA A 133 38.84 -0.66 2.88
CA ALA A 133 38.44 -1.33 1.64
C ALA A 133 37.84 -2.73 1.92
N ILE A 134 38.43 -3.50 2.84
CA ILE A 134 37.92 -4.81 3.26
C ILE A 134 36.53 -4.69 3.89
N ASN A 135 36.31 -3.72 4.80
CA ASN A 135 35.00 -3.54 5.43
C ASN A 135 33.91 -3.17 4.41
N LEU A 136 34.22 -2.32 3.43
CA LEU A 136 33.30 -1.99 2.33
C LEU A 136 33.00 -3.22 1.47
N PHE A 137 34.02 -4.04 1.19
CA PHE A 137 33.85 -5.27 0.43
C PHE A 137 32.97 -6.28 1.17
N LEU A 138 33.14 -6.45 2.49
CA LEU A 138 32.34 -7.39 3.27
C LEU A 138 30.84 -7.01 3.31
N ASP A 139 30.51 -5.73 3.44
CA ASP A 139 29.11 -5.27 3.38
C ASP A 139 28.51 -5.49 1.99
N ALA A 140 29.28 -5.23 0.94
CA ALA A 140 28.86 -5.51 -0.44
C ALA A 140 28.67 -7.02 -0.68
N TYR A 141 29.60 -7.85 -0.21
CA TYR A 141 29.53 -9.30 -0.34
C TYR A 141 28.31 -9.87 0.38
N LYS A 142 28.04 -9.42 1.61
CA LYS A 142 26.85 -9.82 2.36
C LYS A 142 25.56 -9.52 1.60
N LYS A 143 25.40 -8.31 1.06
CA LYS A 143 24.17 -7.88 0.35
C LYS A 143 23.99 -8.54 -1.00
N HIS A 144 25.07 -8.73 -1.76
CA HIS A 144 24.98 -9.19 -3.15
C HIS A 144 25.14 -10.70 -3.31
N TRP A 145 25.76 -11.38 -2.33
CA TRP A 145 26.00 -12.82 -2.37
C TRP A 145 25.20 -13.54 -1.29
N ILE A 146 25.41 -13.21 -0.01
CA ILE A 146 24.78 -13.98 1.09
C ILE A 146 23.26 -13.79 1.14
N GLU A 147 22.78 -12.55 0.97
CA GLU A 147 21.33 -12.25 1.03
C GLU A 147 20.57 -12.64 -0.25
N THR A 148 21.26 -12.76 -1.39
CA THR A 148 20.69 -13.18 -2.68
C THR A 148 20.74 -14.70 -2.86
N GLU A 149 21.63 -15.38 -2.13
CA GLU A 149 21.75 -16.83 -2.16
C GLU A 149 20.53 -17.48 -1.49
N GLU A 150 19.61 -17.95 -2.34
CA GLU A 150 18.49 -18.77 -1.90
C GLU A 150 18.96 -20.20 -1.67
N ASN A 151 19.10 -20.56 -0.40
CA ASN A 151 19.26 -21.95 -0.03
C ASN A 151 17.91 -22.67 -0.11
N ALA A 152 17.90 -23.92 -0.55
CA ALA A 152 16.71 -24.78 -0.60
C ALA A 152 16.65 -25.74 0.61
N TYR A 153 17.23 -25.35 1.75
CA TYR A 153 17.25 -26.21 2.93
C TYR A 153 15.93 -26.20 3.68
N GLU A 154 15.08 -25.18 3.51
CA GLU A 154 13.90 -25.01 4.36
C GLU A 154 12.88 -26.13 4.18
N ASP A 155 12.69 -26.64 2.96
CA ASP A 155 11.76 -27.75 2.74
C ASP A 155 12.32 -29.07 3.27
N LYS A 156 13.58 -29.36 2.94
CA LYS A 156 14.29 -30.54 3.45
C LYS A 156 14.32 -30.60 4.97
N LEU A 157 14.61 -29.47 5.61
CA LEU A 157 14.63 -29.38 7.06
C LEU A 157 13.26 -29.68 7.67
N ILE A 158 12.18 -29.17 7.09
CA ILE A 158 10.83 -29.47 7.59
C ILE A 158 10.44 -30.92 7.29
N ASP A 159 10.84 -31.48 6.14
CA ASP A 159 10.67 -32.90 5.85
C ASP A 159 11.40 -33.80 6.87
N ASP A 160 12.66 -33.50 7.16
CA ASP A 160 13.48 -34.30 8.08
C ASP A 160 12.97 -34.22 9.53
N ILE A 161 12.39 -33.09 9.94
CA ILE A 161 11.80 -32.93 11.29
C ILE A 161 10.38 -33.54 11.36
N ALA A 162 9.67 -33.62 10.23
CA ALA A 162 8.32 -34.20 10.17
C ALA A 162 8.32 -35.73 10.09
N LYS A 163 9.43 -36.34 9.67
CA LYS A 163 9.65 -37.78 9.82
C LYS A 163 9.92 -38.09 11.28
N SER A 164 9.22 -39.06 11.83
CA SER A 164 9.53 -39.53 13.17
C SER A 164 10.88 -40.25 13.12
N ILE A 165 11.63 -40.21 14.24
CA ILE A 165 12.81 -41.09 14.40
C ILE A 165 12.37 -42.57 14.37
N ASP A 166 11.10 -42.80 14.71
CA ASP A 166 10.47 -44.10 14.81
C ASP A 166 10.03 -44.67 13.44
N ASP A 167 9.92 -43.87 12.36
CA ASP A 167 9.60 -44.40 11.01
C ASP A 167 10.68 -45.39 10.49
N ASP A 168 11.91 -45.32 10.99
CA ASP A 168 13.00 -46.25 10.65
C ASP A 168 13.05 -47.50 11.57
N GLU A 169 12.39 -47.49 12.74
CA GLU A 169 12.38 -48.61 13.71
C GLU A 169 11.00 -49.31 13.85
N GLU A 170 9.88 -48.59 13.68
CA GLU A 170 8.50 -49.10 13.80
C GLU A 170 8.02 -49.90 12.58
N GLU A 171 8.68 -49.81 11.40
CA GLU A 171 8.44 -50.75 10.29
C GLU A 171 8.75 -52.22 10.68
N LYS A 172 9.34 -52.48 11.85
CA LYS A 172 9.64 -53.83 12.36
C LYS A 172 8.77 -54.31 13.52
N GLU A 173 8.10 -53.44 14.26
CA GLU A 173 7.35 -53.86 15.46
C GLU A 173 6.10 -53.00 15.68
N SER A 174 4.93 -53.47 15.22
CA SER A 174 3.76 -53.75 16.08
C SER A 174 2.42 -53.70 15.32
N GLU A 175 1.78 -54.86 15.24
CA GLU A 175 0.41 -55.05 14.74
C GLU A 175 -0.66 -54.86 15.82
N ASP A 176 -0.32 -54.68 17.11
CA ASP A 176 -1.31 -54.64 18.19
C ASP A 176 -0.79 -53.92 19.43
N THR A 177 -0.99 -52.60 19.53
CA THR A 177 -1.11 -51.87 20.80
C THR A 177 -1.71 -50.51 20.53
N GLU A 178 -2.59 -49.99 21.40
CA GLU A 178 -3.10 -48.62 21.29
C GLU A 178 -1.91 -47.66 21.42
N VAL A 179 -1.32 -47.28 20.28
CA VAL A 179 -0.17 -46.39 20.22
C VAL A 179 -0.63 -45.04 20.74
N GLU A 180 -0.21 -44.68 21.97
CA GLU A 180 -0.13 -43.28 22.35
C GLU A 180 0.73 -42.61 21.28
N THR A 181 0.08 -41.96 20.31
CA THR A 181 0.75 -41.34 19.17
C THR A 181 1.64 -40.24 19.71
N HIS A 182 2.90 -40.56 19.95
CA HIS A 182 3.87 -39.59 20.42
C HIS A 182 3.96 -38.49 19.37
N PRO A 183 3.80 -37.20 19.77
CA PRO A 183 3.97 -36.08 18.88
C PRO A 183 5.30 -36.18 18.14
N ASP A 184 5.26 -36.15 16.82
CA ASP A 184 6.48 -36.10 16.02
C ASP A 184 7.29 -34.83 16.36
N PRO A 185 8.60 -34.79 16.04
CA PRO A 185 9.46 -33.66 16.45
C PRO A 185 8.93 -32.30 15.96
N LEU A 186 8.27 -32.28 14.79
CA LEU A 186 7.64 -31.07 14.26
C LEU A 186 6.40 -30.65 15.06
N HIS A 187 5.54 -31.59 15.46
CA HIS A 187 4.38 -31.30 16.31
C HIS A 187 4.81 -30.83 17.69
N GLN A 188 5.82 -31.45 18.30
CA GLN A 188 6.38 -30.99 19.59
C GLN A 188 6.85 -29.53 19.53
N LEU A 189 7.52 -29.16 18.43
CA LEU A 189 8.00 -27.80 18.20
C LEU A 189 6.84 -26.80 18.06
N ILE A 190 5.78 -27.16 17.33
CA ILE A 190 4.57 -26.34 17.18
C ILE A 190 3.84 -26.19 18.52
N LEU A 191 3.73 -27.27 19.30
CA LEU A 191 3.13 -27.27 20.64
C LEU A 191 3.93 -26.36 21.61
N TYR A 192 5.26 -26.40 21.55
CA TYR A 192 6.11 -25.50 22.35
C TYR A 192 5.82 -24.02 22.03
N PHE A 193 5.68 -23.68 20.76
CA PHE A 193 5.33 -22.33 20.34
C PHE A 193 3.92 -21.93 20.75
N SER A 194 2.95 -22.81 20.57
CA SER A 194 1.56 -22.64 21.05
C SER A 194 1.53 -22.36 22.55
N ARG A 195 2.20 -23.19 23.36
CA ARG A 195 2.27 -22.99 24.82
C ARG A 195 2.92 -21.66 25.19
N THR A 196 3.96 -21.24 24.46
CA THR A 196 4.63 -19.95 24.68
C THR A 196 3.69 -18.78 24.38
N ALA A 197 2.84 -18.89 23.35
CA ALA A 197 1.82 -17.89 23.04
C ALA A 197 0.81 -17.70 24.18
N LEU A 198 0.45 -18.80 24.84
CA LEU A 198 -0.55 -18.82 25.93
C LEU A 198 0.03 -18.38 27.28
N THR A 199 1.36 -18.36 27.46
CA THR A 199 1.95 -17.82 28.69
C THR A 199 1.84 -16.30 28.70
N GLU A 200 1.19 -15.73 29.73
CA GLU A 200 0.87 -14.30 29.91
C GLU A 200 2.09 -13.38 30.14
N LYS A 201 3.17 -13.54 29.39
CA LYS A 201 4.25 -12.57 29.37
C LYS A 201 3.81 -11.38 28.52
N SER A 202 3.57 -10.24 29.19
CA SER A 202 3.06 -8.97 28.63
C SER A 202 3.88 -8.39 27.46
N LYS A 203 5.06 -8.94 27.21
CA LYS A 203 5.85 -8.74 25.99
C LYS A 203 6.29 -10.13 25.54
N LEU A 204 5.82 -10.55 24.36
CA LEU A 204 6.39 -11.68 23.68
C LEU A 204 7.85 -11.31 23.39
N GLU A 205 8.77 -11.73 24.25
CA GLU A 205 10.20 -11.48 24.09
C GLU A 205 10.58 -11.85 22.66
N GLU A 206 11.29 -10.97 21.97
CA GLU A 206 11.82 -11.21 20.62
C GLU A 206 12.84 -12.34 20.66
N LYS A 207 12.37 -13.56 20.90
CA LYS A 207 13.18 -14.75 20.82
C LYS A 207 13.36 -15.01 19.33
N ASN A 208 14.49 -14.50 18.83
CA ASN A 208 15.06 -14.79 17.51
C ASN A 208 14.81 -16.25 17.02
N PRO A 209 14.91 -17.31 17.86
CA PRO A 209 14.62 -18.68 17.37
C PRO A 209 13.17 -18.91 16.91
N HIS A 210 12.16 -18.38 17.59
CA HIS A 210 10.75 -18.58 17.20
C HIS A 210 10.48 -17.91 15.85
N ARG A 211 10.98 -16.68 15.67
CA ARG A 211 10.86 -15.93 14.41
C ARG A 211 11.52 -16.66 13.26
N PHE A 212 12.69 -17.23 13.49
CA PHE A 212 13.44 -17.99 12.49
C PHE A 212 12.69 -19.25 12.07
N MET A 213 12.17 -20.03 13.02
CA MET A 213 11.44 -21.25 12.71
C MET A 213 10.12 -20.98 11.98
N ILE A 214 9.35 -19.97 12.40
CA ILE A 214 8.14 -19.51 11.67
C ILE A 214 8.50 -19.11 10.24
N SER A 215 9.64 -18.44 10.06
CA SER A 215 10.12 -18.11 8.72
C SER A 215 10.48 -19.36 7.91
N ILE A 216 11.13 -20.37 8.48
CA ILE A 216 11.44 -21.64 7.80
C ILE A 216 10.14 -22.35 7.39
N MET A 217 9.20 -22.55 8.33
CA MET A 217 7.91 -23.18 8.06
C MET A 217 7.16 -22.48 6.91
N ARG A 218 7.12 -21.14 6.95
CA ARG A 218 6.55 -20.34 5.86
C ARG A 218 7.28 -20.57 4.54
N LYS A 219 8.62 -20.57 4.58
CA LYS A 219 9.43 -20.71 3.38
C LYS A 219 9.26 -22.09 2.74
N SER A 220 9.10 -23.15 3.53
CA SER A 220 8.80 -24.50 3.06
C SER A 220 7.50 -24.53 2.23
N CYS A 221 6.41 -23.92 2.69
CA CYS A 221 5.16 -23.83 1.90
C CYS A 221 5.23 -22.95 0.64
N GLN A 222 6.31 -22.19 0.44
CA GLN A 222 6.48 -21.26 -0.68
C GLN A 222 7.56 -21.70 -1.68
N VAL A 223 8.19 -22.86 -1.47
CA VAL A 223 9.28 -23.33 -2.33
C VAL A 223 8.83 -23.45 -3.78
N THR A 224 7.65 -24.02 -4.04
CA THR A 224 7.12 -24.19 -5.39
C THR A 224 6.90 -22.85 -6.10
N GLN A 225 6.41 -21.84 -5.38
CA GLN A 225 6.19 -20.50 -5.92
C GLN A 225 7.52 -19.79 -6.26
N ARG A 226 8.53 -19.88 -5.38
CA ARG A 226 9.84 -19.24 -5.60
C ARG A 226 10.61 -19.86 -6.77
N LEU A 227 10.56 -21.18 -6.90
CA LEU A 227 11.20 -21.87 -8.03
C LEU A 227 10.61 -21.41 -9.37
N ARG A 228 9.30 -21.11 -9.41
CA ARG A 228 8.63 -20.58 -10.61
C ARG A 228 9.01 -19.13 -10.92
N GLU A 229 9.08 -18.27 -9.90
CA GLU A 229 9.55 -16.89 -10.05
C GLU A 229 11.01 -16.86 -10.55
N ARG A 230 11.85 -17.77 -10.07
CA ARG A 230 13.26 -17.92 -10.48
C ARG A 230 13.43 -18.50 -11.89
N ALA A 231 12.56 -19.43 -12.30
CA ALA A 231 12.60 -20.01 -13.63
C ALA A 231 12.28 -18.99 -14.74
N GLY A 232 11.92 -17.74 -14.38
CA GLY A 232 11.64 -16.69 -15.35
C GLY A 232 10.62 -17.16 -16.36
N ALA A 233 9.61 -17.92 -15.91
CA ALA A 233 8.62 -18.55 -16.76
C ALA A 233 7.71 -17.48 -17.36
N VAL A 234 8.26 -16.72 -18.32
CA VAL A 234 7.52 -16.21 -19.46
C VAL A 234 6.70 -17.40 -19.94
N PRO A 235 5.39 -17.24 -20.16
CA PRO A 235 4.58 -18.29 -20.76
C PRO A 235 5.10 -18.46 -22.19
N SER A 236 6.20 -19.20 -22.35
CA SER A 236 6.53 -19.85 -23.60
C SER A 236 5.26 -20.55 -24.03
N GLN A 237 4.97 -20.43 -25.32
CA GLN A 237 3.81 -20.91 -26.05
C GLN A 237 3.73 -22.46 -26.01
N LYS A 238 3.84 -23.04 -24.81
CA LYS A 238 3.62 -24.43 -24.48
C LYS A 238 2.10 -24.65 -24.54
N ASN A 239 1.72 -25.77 -25.15
CA ASN A 239 0.33 -26.18 -25.30
C ASN A 239 -0.49 -25.93 -24.02
N LYS A 240 -1.69 -25.36 -24.15
CA LYS A 240 -2.60 -25.05 -23.04
C LYS A 240 -2.77 -26.23 -22.06
N TYR A 241 -2.72 -27.46 -22.58
CA TYR A 241 -2.76 -28.71 -21.81
C TYR A 241 -1.55 -28.96 -20.91
N THR A 242 -0.32 -28.64 -21.32
CA THR A 242 0.87 -28.84 -20.47
C THR A 242 0.90 -27.83 -19.32
N HIS A 243 0.46 -26.60 -19.58
CA HIS A 243 0.34 -25.57 -18.55
C HIS A 243 -0.75 -25.88 -17.51
N VAL A 244 -1.87 -26.49 -17.92
CA VAL A 244 -2.91 -26.95 -16.97
C VAL A 244 -2.38 -28.07 -16.08
N LYS A 245 -1.65 -29.05 -16.66
CA LYS A 245 -1.04 -30.14 -15.88
C LYS A 245 0.03 -29.62 -14.91
N GLU A 246 0.90 -28.70 -15.34
CA GLU A 246 1.91 -28.08 -14.48
C GLU A 246 1.25 -27.35 -13.29
N LYS A 247 0.19 -26.56 -13.53
CA LYS A 247 -0.55 -25.87 -12.46
C LYS A 247 -1.24 -26.81 -11.47
N GLU A 248 -1.81 -27.91 -11.93
CA GLU A 248 -2.47 -28.87 -11.04
C GLU A 248 -1.44 -29.59 -10.16
N MET A 249 -0.29 -29.97 -10.71
CA MET A 249 0.81 -30.56 -9.95
C MET A 249 1.36 -29.57 -8.90
N GLU A 250 1.45 -28.29 -9.23
CA GLU A 250 1.85 -27.24 -8.27
C GLU A 250 0.83 -27.10 -7.13
N LYS A 251 -0.46 -27.12 -7.46
CA LYS A 251 -1.54 -27.05 -6.47
C LYS A 251 -1.48 -28.24 -5.50
N GLN A 252 -1.29 -29.46 -6.00
CA GLN A 252 -1.16 -30.65 -5.17
C GLN A 252 0.05 -30.60 -4.25
N LYS A 253 1.21 -30.15 -4.77
CA LYS A 253 2.42 -29.95 -3.95
C LYS A 253 2.21 -28.92 -2.84
N LEU A 254 1.58 -27.80 -3.16
CA LEU A 254 1.26 -26.77 -2.17
C LEU A 254 0.33 -27.32 -1.08
N GLN A 255 -0.73 -28.03 -1.48
CA GLN A 255 -1.67 -28.65 -0.55
C GLN A 255 -0.97 -29.66 0.36
N TYR A 256 -0.08 -30.50 -0.17
CA TYR A 256 0.71 -31.42 0.63
C TYR A 256 1.56 -30.71 1.70
N GLN A 257 2.31 -29.67 1.29
CA GLN A 257 3.15 -28.89 2.22
C GLN A 257 2.31 -28.19 3.30
N GLN A 258 1.12 -27.69 2.95
CA GLN A 258 0.18 -27.10 3.90
C GLN A 258 -0.44 -28.15 4.83
N SER A 259 -0.76 -29.35 4.30
CA SER A 259 -1.26 -30.49 5.07
C SER A 259 -0.31 -30.91 6.17
N ARG A 260 0.95 -31.11 5.82
CA ARG A 260 2.01 -31.46 6.76
C ARG A 260 2.06 -30.53 7.98
N LEU A 261 1.95 -29.22 7.78
CA LEU A 261 1.98 -28.24 8.87
C LEU A 261 0.68 -28.15 9.65
N HIS A 262 -0.47 -28.12 8.98
CA HIS A 262 -1.73 -27.86 9.67
C HIS A 262 -2.24 -29.08 10.45
N GLU A 263 -1.92 -30.31 10.01
CA GLU A 263 -2.21 -31.54 10.78
C GLU A 263 -1.51 -31.54 12.14
N ARG A 264 -0.36 -30.88 12.23
CA ARG A 264 0.43 -30.73 13.45
C ARG A 264 0.10 -29.47 14.26
N GLY A 265 -1.01 -28.80 13.96
CA GLY A 265 -1.49 -27.65 14.73
C GLY A 265 -0.90 -26.30 14.37
N ALA A 266 -0.20 -26.17 13.23
CA ALA A 266 0.38 -24.87 12.83
C ALA A 266 -0.69 -23.78 12.62
N ALA A 267 -1.88 -24.16 12.16
CA ALA A 267 -3.01 -23.26 11.95
C ALA A 267 -3.50 -22.63 13.26
N GLU A 268 -3.67 -23.45 14.30
CA GLU A 268 -4.08 -23.00 15.63
C GLU A 268 -3.00 -22.14 16.29
N MET A 269 -1.73 -22.53 16.16
CA MET A 269 -0.59 -21.75 16.64
C MET A 269 -0.59 -20.33 16.06
N VAL A 270 -0.89 -20.17 14.75
CA VAL A 270 -0.99 -18.85 14.12
C VAL A 270 -2.08 -18.01 14.79
N LEU A 271 -3.27 -18.56 15.02
CA LEU A 271 -4.37 -17.86 15.68
C LEU A 271 -4.01 -17.43 17.11
N GLN A 272 -3.42 -18.35 17.89
CA GLN A 272 -3.00 -18.09 19.26
C GLN A 272 -1.93 -16.98 19.34
N MET A 273 -0.93 -17.04 18.46
CA MET A 273 0.15 -16.05 18.41
C MET A 273 -0.36 -14.67 17.98
N LEU A 274 -1.37 -14.60 17.11
CA LEU A 274 -2.04 -13.35 16.73
C LEU A 274 -2.88 -12.80 17.89
N GLY A 275 -3.67 -13.65 18.56
CA GLY A 275 -4.45 -13.28 19.75
C GLY A 275 -3.59 -12.78 20.91
N ALA A 276 -2.46 -13.46 21.18
CA ALA A 276 -1.51 -13.09 22.24
C ALA A 276 -0.86 -11.72 22.02
N SER A 277 -0.86 -11.19 20.79
CA SER A 277 -0.24 -9.89 20.50
C SER A 277 -1.03 -8.70 21.03
N LYS A 278 -2.31 -8.87 21.39
CA LYS A 278 -3.20 -7.84 21.96
C LYS A 278 -3.15 -6.50 21.19
N GLY A 279 -3.09 -6.58 19.87
CA GLY A 279 -3.03 -5.40 19.00
C GLY A 279 -1.67 -4.73 18.90
N VAL A 280 -0.59 -5.27 19.48
CA VAL A 280 0.75 -4.69 19.36
C VAL A 280 1.46 -5.23 18.12
N LYS A 281 1.82 -4.34 17.21
CA LYS A 281 2.66 -4.68 16.05
C LYS A 281 4.07 -5.07 16.51
N SER A 282 4.48 -6.31 16.24
CA SER A 282 5.83 -6.81 16.50
C SER A 282 6.41 -7.56 15.30
N PRO A 283 7.74 -7.71 15.21
CA PRO A 283 8.36 -8.54 14.17
C PRO A 283 7.88 -9.99 14.22
N MET A 284 7.47 -10.48 15.40
CA MET A 284 6.85 -11.80 15.52
C MET A 284 5.50 -11.84 14.81
N VAL A 285 4.59 -10.91 15.11
CA VAL A 285 3.25 -10.83 14.47
C VAL A 285 3.40 -10.76 12.95
N ARG A 286 4.38 -9.99 12.46
CA ARG A 286 4.66 -9.91 11.02
C ARG A 286 5.11 -11.26 10.44
N SER A 287 5.98 -11.99 11.12
CA SER A 287 6.38 -13.34 10.68
C SER A 287 5.21 -14.34 10.75
N THR A 288 4.40 -14.27 11.80
CA THR A 288 3.22 -15.12 12.01
C THR A 288 2.14 -14.90 10.95
N LEU A 289 1.82 -13.63 10.62
CA LEU A 289 0.90 -13.31 9.52
C LEU A 289 1.39 -13.92 8.20
N LYS A 290 2.68 -13.78 7.91
CA LYS A 290 3.26 -14.36 6.69
C LYS A 290 3.21 -15.88 6.66
N LEU A 291 3.34 -16.56 7.80
CA LEU A 291 3.10 -18.00 7.91
C LEU A 291 1.62 -18.34 7.67
N GLY A 292 0.69 -17.61 8.30
CA GLY A 292 -0.75 -17.78 8.09
C GLY A 292 -1.16 -17.65 6.62
N ILE A 293 -0.65 -16.63 5.93
CA ILE A 293 -0.83 -16.44 4.49
C ILE A 293 -0.31 -17.66 3.70
N ALA A 294 0.85 -18.20 4.06
CA ALA A 294 1.43 -19.34 3.35
C ALA A 294 0.62 -20.64 3.55
N VAL A 295 0.06 -20.86 4.75
CA VAL A 295 -0.78 -22.03 5.05
C VAL A 295 -2.15 -21.93 4.37
N LEU A 296 -2.70 -20.72 4.21
CA LEU A 296 -4.00 -20.49 3.57
C LEU A 296 -3.89 -20.23 2.05
N ASN A 297 -2.68 -20.10 1.51
CA ASN A 297 -2.47 -19.73 0.12
C ASN A 297 -3.15 -20.74 -0.83
N GLY A 298 -3.84 -20.25 -1.85
CA GLY A 298 -4.60 -21.12 -2.76
C GLY A 298 -5.97 -21.58 -2.23
N GLY A 299 -6.46 -21.03 -1.12
CA GLY A 299 -7.81 -21.26 -0.62
C GLY A 299 -7.99 -22.65 -0.01
N ASN A 300 -7.12 -23.02 0.93
CA ASN A 300 -7.16 -24.33 1.55
C ASN A 300 -8.33 -24.46 2.55
N CYS A 301 -9.44 -25.04 2.10
CA CYS A 301 -10.67 -25.15 2.88
C CYS A 301 -10.52 -26.03 4.14
N THR A 302 -9.63 -27.03 4.14
CA THR A 302 -9.42 -27.89 5.32
C THR A 302 -8.78 -27.09 6.46
N VAL A 303 -7.82 -26.23 6.14
CA VAL A 303 -7.19 -25.30 7.10
C VAL A 303 -8.22 -24.29 7.60
N GLN A 304 -9.01 -23.70 6.70
CA GLN A 304 -10.04 -22.71 7.08
C GLN A 304 -11.05 -23.29 8.05
N ASN A 305 -11.53 -24.51 7.79
CA ASN A 305 -12.49 -25.18 8.68
C ASN A 305 -11.85 -25.51 10.04
N LYS A 306 -10.62 -26.04 10.08
CA LYS A 306 -9.91 -26.26 11.34
C LYS A 306 -9.70 -24.97 12.13
N MET A 307 -9.36 -23.87 11.46
CA MET A 307 -9.24 -22.55 12.10
C MET A 307 -10.59 -22.07 12.65
N LEU A 308 -11.69 -22.30 11.93
CA LEU A 308 -13.04 -21.95 12.37
C LEU A 308 -13.48 -22.77 13.57
N ASP A 309 -13.28 -24.08 13.53
CA ASP A 309 -13.62 -25.02 14.59
C ASP A 309 -12.85 -24.64 15.87
N TYR A 310 -11.56 -24.32 15.75
CA TYR A 310 -10.75 -23.82 16.86
C TYR A 310 -11.33 -22.54 17.50
N LEU A 311 -11.74 -21.57 16.68
CA LEU A 311 -12.33 -20.31 17.17
C LEU A 311 -13.70 -20.55 17.84
N LYS A 312 -14.52 -21.44 17.28
CA LYS A 312 -15.82 -21.83 17.84
C LYS A 312 -15.67 -22.58 19.17
N ASP A 313 -14.68 -23.44 19.29
CA ASP A 313 -14.41 -24.23 20.50
C ASP A 313 -13.84 -23.36 21.62
N LYS A 314 -12.89 -22.47 21.30
CA LYS A 314 -12.30 -21.57 22.29
C LYS A 314 -13.24 -20.47 22.76
N LYS A 315 -14.17 -20.01 21.90
CA LYS A 315 -15.09 -18.89 22.17
C LYS A 315 -14.40 -17.63 22.69
N ASP A 316 -13.14 -17.43 22.30
CA ASP A 316 -12.33 -16.32 22.80
C ASP A 316 -12.34 -15.15 21.80
N SER A 317 -12.70 -13.97 22.31
CA SER A 317 -12.72 -12.72 21.54
C SER A 317 -11.34 -12.06 21.43
N THR A 318 -10.32 -12.57 22.13
CA THR A 318 -8.95 -12.00 22.13
C THR A 318 -8.35 -11.91 20.74
N PHE A 319 -8.58 -12.92 19.88
CA PHE A 319 -8.11 -12.91 18.50
C PHE A 319 -8.66 -11.70 17.73
N PHE A 320 -9.98 -11.49 17.76
CA PHE A 320 -10.62 -10.38 17.06
C PHE A 320 -10.26 -9.02 17.63
N GLN A 321 -10.18 -8.89 18.95
CA GLN A 321 -9.71 -7.67 19.60
C GLN A 321 -8.27 -7.33 19.18
N SER A 322 -7.41 -8.35 19.11
CA SER A 322 -6.02 -8.19 18.67
C SER A 322 -5.94 -7.77 17.20
N VAL A 323 -6.67 -8.44 16.31
CA VAL A 323 -6.73 -8.08 14.87
C VAL A 323 -7.27 -6.67 14.69
N ALA A 324 -8.34 -6.29 15.39
CA ALA A 324 -8.88 -4.94 15.36
C ALA A 324 -7.85 -3.90 15.83
N GLY A 325 -7.11 -4.18 16.91
CA GLY A 325 -6.01 -3.33 17.36
C GLY A 325 -4.90 -3.19 16.31
N LEU A 326 -4.52 -4.27 15.63
CA LEU A 326 -3.53 -4.23 14.54
C LEU A 326 -4.04 -3.40 13.34
N MET A 327 -5.33 -3.49 13.00
CA MET A 327 -5.95 -2.71 11.93
C MET A 327 -5.98 -1.21 12.25
N GLN A 328 -6.22 -0.84 13.52
CA GLN A 328 -6.24 0.56 13.96
C GLN A 328 -4.84 1.21 13.91
N ILE A 329 -3.78 0.41 14.02
CA ILE A 329 -2.39 0.90 13.98
C ILE A 329 -1.88 1.06 12.54
N CYS A 330 -2.56 0.51 11.54
CA CYS A 330 -2.17 0.66 10.14
C CYS A 330 -2.10 2.14 9.76
N SER A 331 -0.93 2.57 9.28
CA SER A 331 -0.72 3.96 8.86
C SER A 331 -1.56 4.28 7.62
N VAL A 332 -2.07 5.51 7.57
CA VAL A 332 -2.71 6.11 6.39
C VAL A 332 -1.76 7.15 5.80
N LEU A 333 -2.00 7.55 4.54
CA LEU A 333 -1.21 8.61 3.89
C LEU A 333 -1.33 9.91 4.69
N ASP A 334 -0.23 10.35 5.28
CA ASP A 334 -0.11 11.63 5.96
C ASP A 334 0.62 12.63 5.06
N LEU A 335 -0.08 13.72 4.71
CA LEU A 335 0.48 14.79 3.90
C LEU A 335 1.69 15.44 4.57
N ASN A 336 1.71 15.56 5.91
CA ASN A 336 2.84 16.13 6.63
C ASN A 336 4.07 15.22 6.56
N ALA A 337 3.87 13.90 6.64
CA ALA A 337 4.94 12.92 6.45
C ALA A 337 5.46 12.96 5.01
N PHE A 338 4.57 13.08 4.03
CA PHE A 338 4.94 13.23 2.62
C PHE A 338 5.74 14.51 2.35
N GLU A 339 5.33 15.66 2.88
CA GLU A 339 6.08 16.90 2.72
C GLU A 339 7.46 16.85 3.38
N ARG A 340 7.56 16.20 4.56
CA ARG A 340 8.87 15.94 5.21
C ARG A 340 9.75 15.04 4.35
N GLN A 341 9.21 13.96 3.80
CA GLN A 341 9.94 13.08 2.88
C GLN A 341 10.40 13.84 1.62
N ASN A 342 9.50 14.57 0.96
CA ASN A 342 9.83 15.34 -0.24
C ASN A 342 10.93 16.38 0.03
N LYS A 343 10.90 17.01 1.21
CA LYS A 343 11.96 17.91 1.66
C LYS A 343 13.28 17.15 1.89
N ALA A 344 13.25 15.97 2.52
CA ALA A 344 14.43 15.14 2.74
C ALA A 344 15.04 14.63 1.41
N GLU A 345 14.22 14.15 0.48
CA GLU A 345 14.65 13.76 -0.88
C GLU A 345 15.24 14.97 -1.65
N GLY A 346 14.65 16.15 -1.45
CA GLY A 346 15.16 17.43 -1.99
C GLY A 346 16.58 17.80 -1.51
N LEU A 347 17.05 17.23 -0.40
CA LEU A 347 18.41 17.44 0.11
C LEU A 347 19.46 16.53 -0.54
N GLY A 348 19.04 15.42 -1.18
CA GLY A 348 19.92 14.46 -1.88
C GLY A 348 20.39 13.31 -0.99
N MET A 349 20.76 12.18 -1.61
CA MET A 349 21.01 10.90 -0.93
C MET A 349 22.48 10.61 -0.59
N VAL A 350 23.40 11.52 -0.92
CA VAL A 350 24.84 11.35 -0.72
C VAL A 350 25.29 12.27 0.42
N THR A 351 25.93 11.69 1.43
CA THR A 351 26.50 12.45 2.55
C THR A 351 27.80 13.15 2.13
N GLU A 352 28.28 14.10 2.94
CA GLU A 352 29.56 14.79 2.70
C GLU A 352 30.77 13.82 2.74
N GLU A 353 30.61 12.63 3.34
CA GLU A 353 31.61 11.54 3.35
C GLU A 353 31.50 10.61 2.13
N GLY A 354 30.55 10.88 1.22
CA GLY A 354 30.30 10.09 0.02
C GLY A 354 29.64 8.73 0.27
N SER A 355 29.13 8.49 1.49
CA SER A 355 28.26 7.36 1.76
C SER A 355 26.84 7.66 1.27
N VAL A 356 26.21 6.68 0.63
CA VAL A 356 24.77 6.75 0.36
C VAL A 356 24.05 6.63 1.70
N ASN A 357 23.22 7.61 2.04
CA ASN A 357 22.44 7.57 3.27
C ASN A 357 21.31 6.54 3.12
N LEU A 358 21.64 5.26 3.31
CA LEU A 358 20.71 4.14 3.18
C LEU A 358 19.57 4.22 4.20
N TYR A 359 19.76 4.95 5.31
CA TYR A 359 18.72 5.18 6.32
C TYR A 359 17.56 6.01 5.76
N LEU A 360 17.83 7.00 4.89
CA LEU A 360 16.79 7.77 4.17
C LEU A 360 16.04 6.88 3.17
N TYR A 361 16.73 5.98 2.47
CA TYR A 361 16.09 5.09 1.48
C TYR A 361 15.13 4.08 2.14
N LYS A 362 15.44 3.64 3.37
CA LYS A 362 14.72 2.53 4.03
C LYS A 362 13.74 2.97 5.13
N SER A 363 13.93 4.15 5.73
CA SER A 363 13.13 4.62 6.88
C SER A 363 12.15 5.74 6.52
N ASP A 364 12.25 6.35 5.35
CA ASP A 364 11.54 7.59 5.03
C ASP A 364 10.48 7.41 3.95
N LYS A 365 9.78 6.26 3.92
CA LYS A 365 8.57 6.10 3.12
C LYS A 365 7.37 6.65 3.88
N VAL A 366 6.50 7.44 3.23
CA VAL A 366 5.20 7.91 3.76
C VAL A 366 4.42 6.79 4.46
N MET A 367 4.52 5.58 3.92
CA MET A 367 3.96 4.35 4.49
C MET A 367 5.08 3.37 4.81
N GLN A 368 5.60 3.40 6.04
CA GLN A 368 6.56 2.40 6.52
C GLN A 368 5.93 1.00 6.68
N ASP A 369 4.60 0.96 6.77
CA ASP A 369 3.82 -0.23 7.12
C ASP A 369 3.04 -0.83 5.96
N ASP A 370 3.38 -0.43 4.73
CA ASP A 370 2.75 -0.87 3.48
C ASP A 370 2.58 -2.40 3.43
N SER A 371 3.68 -3.11 3.61
CA SER A 371 3.78 -4.56 3.52
C SER A 371 3.10 -5.25 4.70
N PHE A 372 3.13 -4.66 5.90
CA PHE A 372 2.41 -5.21 7.05
C PHE A 372 0.90 -5.12 6.86
N THR A 373 0.41 -3.96 6.40
CA THR A 373 -1.00 -3.70 6.16
C THR A 373 -1.52 -4.62 5.04
N CYS A 374 -0.78 -4.74 3.94
CA CYS A 374 -1.11 -5.70 2.88
C CYS A 374 -1.13 -7.15 3.38
N ASP A 375 -0.13 -7.57 4.17
CA ASP A 375 -0.09 -8.92 4.74
C ASP A 375 -1.32 -9.18 5.65
N LEU A 376 -1.71 -8.21 6.48
CA LEU A 376 -2.86 -8.33 7.39
C LEU A 376 -4.17 -8.52 6.60
N PHE A 377 -4.44 -7.65 5.62
CA PHE A 377 -5.65 -7.78 4.81
C PHE A 377 -5.62 -9.01 3.90
N ARG A 378 -4.45 -9.40 3.38
CA ARG A 378 -4.31 -10.62 2.60
C ARG A 378 -4.60 -11.86 3.43
N PHE A 379 -4.17 -11.89 4.69
CA PHE A 379 -4.51 -12.96 5.64
C PHE A 379 -6.03 -13.04 5.85
N LEU A 380 -6.69 -11.91 6.14
CA LEU A 380 -8.15 -11.88 6.32
C LEU A 380 -8.92 -12.29 5.06
N GLN A 381 -8.47 -11.86 3.88
CA GLN A 381 -9.04 -12.29 2.60
C GLN A 381 -8.94 -13.81 2.44
N LEU A 382 -7.78 -14.39 2.74
CA LEU A 382 -7.51 -15.82 2.57
C LEU A 382 -8.29 -16.72 3.53
N LEU A 383 -8.71 -16.20 4.70
CA LEU A 383 -9.59 -16.94 5.62
C LEU A 383 -10.95 -17.26 5.00
N CYS A 384 -11.45 -16.38 4.12
CA CYS A 384 -12.75 -16.52 3.47
C CYS A 384 -12.64 -16.87 1.97
N GLU A 385 -11.42 -17.14 1.47
CA GLU A 385 -11.20 -17.48 0.07
C GLU A 385 -11.81 -18.85 -0.25
N GLY A 386 -12.51 -19.00 -1.39
CA GLY A 386 -13.27 -20.22 -1.68
C GLY A 386 -14.73 -20.21 -1.22
N HIS A 387 -15.28 -19.03 -0.91
CA HIS A 387 -16.71 -18.85 -0.57
C HIS A 387 -17.19 -19.63 0.67
N ASN A 388 -16.36 -19.69 1.71
CA ASN A 388 -16.75 -20.29 2.98
C ASN A 388 -17.80 -19.41 3.70
N SER A 389 -19.09 -19.75 3.55
CA SER A 389 -20.21 -19.01 4.16
C SER A 389 -20.11 -18.98 5.67
N ASP A 390 -19.77 -20.11 6.28
CA ASP A 390 -19.78 -20.27 7.74
C ASP A 390 -18.72 -19.39 8.39
N PHE A 391 -17.54 -19.30 7.77
CA PHE A 391 -16.50 -18.40 8.24
C PHE A 391 -16.90 -16.92 8.05
N GLN A 392 -17.52 -16.57 6.92
CA GLN A 392 -17.99 -15.21 6.68
C GLN A 392 -19.06 -14.77 7.68
N ASP A 393 -20.00 -15.65 8.00
CA ASP A 393 -21.05 -15.36 8.97
C ASP A 393 -20.45 -15.24 10.38
N TYR A 394 -19.49 -16.10 10.73
CA TYR A 394 -18.75 -15.99 12.00
C TYR A 394 -17.96 -14.69 12.15
N LEU A 395 -17.46 -14.10 11.05
CA LEU A 395 -16.80 -12.79 11.09
C LEU A 395 -17.77 -11.61 11.23
N ARG A 396 -19.07 -11.80 10.91
CA ARG A 396 -20.08 -10.73 11.01
C ARG A 396 -20.70 -10.64 12.40
N THR A 397 -20.86 -11.78 13.06
CA THR A 397 -21.45 -11.91 14.41
C THR A 397 -20.39 -11.78 15.48
#